data_AF-A0A8T6YCJ4-F1
#
_entry.id   AF-A0A8T6YCJ4-F1
#
_cell.length_a   1.000
_cell.length_b   1.000
_cell.length_c   1.000
_cell.angle_alpha   90.00
_cell.angle_beta   90.00
_cell.angle_gamma   90.00
#
_symmetry.space_group_name_H-M   'P 1'
#
loop_
_entity.id
_entity.type
_entity.pdbx_description
1 polymer ?
#
loop_
_entity_poly.entity_id
_entity_poly.type
_entity_poly.pdbx_seq_one_letter_code
_entity_poly.pdbx_strand_id
1 'polypeptide(L)'
;MRIDKINVMPVQNSINPELLFEIEFFVRRDFEIPVDITGSVLSDENRKIANIYGLMHMPNQTFELAAEHRRRREGEEKRVIKLIASLNQKVLDYIETLRIKDRKGDVNLTLDIFIKLVVPNTMISPLTIAKINLGRDELEHQNKSLVAYEHSGEVTPSYNNMWILSGDGSPIFIKIIDYNFKNQIVIRSSDWIHDYCPIYQTGRFSVFEYLLPDYIEGSGSIEERLNESINAIKKMEESLIRGDWNGVIEDSRVVWELLRNQDEIKDLLKRDGYTEPAFDDLNECLKKLFEFSSKFIHRLDKEKKKTMPEIRASKEDAYLIYAVSMNIINLISKKMQRLNLKIS
;
A
#
# COMPACT_ATOMS: atom_id res chain seq x y z
N MET A 1 -5.66 6.22 23.99
CA MET A 1 -4.94 6.41 22.71
C MET A 1 -5.76 6.00 21.48
N ARG A 2 -5.72 6.78 20.39
CA ARG A 2 -6.29 6.43 19.07
C ARG A 2 -5.48 6.99 17.92
N ILE A 3 -5.45 6.31 16.77
CA ILE A 3 -4.83 6.78 15.53
C ILE A 3 -5.83 7.63 14.74
N ASP A 4 -5.38 8.76 14.21
CA ASP A 4 -6.16 9.70 13.39
C ASP A 4 -5.87 9.50 11.91
N LYS A 5 -4.58 9.51 11.55
CA LYS A 5 -4.12 9.48 10.18
C LYS A 5 -2.79 8.74 10.06
N ILE A 6 -2.62 8.02 8.96
CA ILE A 6 -1.36 7.38 8.60
C ILE A 6 -1.02 7.83 7.19
N ASN A 7 0.16 8.42 7.02
CA ASN A 7 0.72 8.75 5.72
C ASN A 7 1.94 7.87 5.47
N VAL A 8 2.07 7.33 4.26
CA VAL A 8 3.20 6.49 3.84
C VAL A 8 3.91 7.18 2.69
N MET A 9 5.24 7.20 2.72
CA MET A 9 6.05 7.78 1.65
C MET A 9 7.42 7.08 1.57
N PRO A 10 8.08 7.08 0.42
CA PRO A 10 9.45 6.60 0.30
C PRO A 10 10.43 7.59 0.97
N VAL A 11 11.46 7.08 1.67
CA VAL A 11 12.52 7.92 2.23
C VAL A 11 13.44 8.40 1.11
N GLN A 12 13.57 9.71 0.96
CA GLN A 12 14.54 10.31 0.03
C GLN A 12 15.96 10.26 0.60
N ASN A 13 16.95 10.15 -0.29
CA ASN A 13 18.39 10.18 0.05
C ASN A 13 18.85 9.06 1.00
N SER A 14 18.12 7.95 1.10
CA SER A 14 18.60 6.74 1.77
C SER A 14 19.33 5.83 0.78
N ILE A 15 20.40 5.18 1.24
CA ILE A 15 21.09 4.15 0.45
C ILE A 15 20.20 2.91 0.31
N ASN A 16 19.47 2.58 1.36
CA ASN A 16 18.57 1.44 1.38
C ASN A 16 17.14 1.93 1.10
N PRO A 17 16.38 1.24 0.23
CA PRO A 17 14.97 1.52 0.03
C PRO A 17 14.21 1.44 1.36
N GLU A 18 13.47 2.50 1.71
CA GLU A 18 12.83 2.63 3.03
C GLU A 18 11.45 3.26 2.90
N LEU A 19 10.47 2.71 3.62
CA LEU A 19 9.15 3.32 3.80
C LEU A 19 9.16 4.15 5.09
N LEU A 20 8.73 5.40 4.97
CA LEU A 20 8.43 6.29 6.08
C LEU A 20 6.94 6.29 6.35
N PHE A 21 6.56 5.96 7.58
CA PHE A 21 5.20 6.09 8.08
C PHE A 21 5.13 7.30 9.02
N GLU A 22 4.38 8.32 8.63
CA GLU A 22 4.02 9.43 9.51
C GLU A 22 2.64 9.15 10.10
N ILE A 23 2.59 8.91 11.40
CA ILE A 23 1.37 8.51 12.10
C ILE A 23 0.97 9.62 13.06
N GLU A 24 -0.26 10.08 12.89
CA GLU A 24 -0.91 11.02 13.77
C GLU A 24 -1.78 10.26 14.77
N PHE A 25 -1.59 10.51 16.06
CA PHE A 25 -2.37 9.86 17.11
C PHE A 25 -2.71 10.84 18.23
N PHE A 26 -3.75 10.51 18.98
CA PHE A 26 -4.19 11.23 20.16
C PHE A 26 -3.81 10.48 21.43
N VAL A 27 -3.20 11.20 22.36
CA VAL A 27 -2.90 10.76 23.73
C VAL A 27 -3.60 11.65 24.74
N ARG A 28 -3.93 11.10 25.92
CA ARG A 28 -4.39 11.92 27.06
C ARG A 28 -3.25 12.83 27.50
N ARG A 29 -3.43 14.14 27.35
CA ARG A 29 -2.44 15.16 27.72
C ARG A 29 -2.06 14.98 29.20
N ASP A 30 -0.77 14.97 29.47
CA ASP A 30 -0.17 14.79 30.81
C ASP A 30 -0.44 13.42 31.49
N PHE A 31 -1.09 12.46 30.82
CA PHE A 31 -1.44 11.16 31.41
C PHE A 31 -0.97 9.96 30.59
N GLU A 32 -0.61 10.15 29.33
CA GLU A 32 -0.13 9.08 28.45
C GLU A 32 1.17 9.54 27.77
N ILE A 33 2.28 8.84 28.02
CA ILE A 33 3.55 9.06 27.32
C ILE A 33 3.92 7.79 26.53
N PRO A 34 4.06 7.86 25.19
CA PRO A 34 4.64 6.79 24.42
C PRO A 34 6.13 6.67 24.71
N VAL A 35 6.57 5.47 25.11
CA VAL A 35 7.98 5.20 25.44
C VAL A 35 8.64 4.24 24.48
N ASP A 36 7.87 3.41 23.79
CA ASP A 36 8.38 2.49 22.79
C ASP A 36 7.33 2.26 21.70
N ILE A 37 7.79 2.21 20.45
CA ILE A 37 6.94 1.98 19.29
C ILE A 37 7.67 1.02 18.36
N THR A 38 7.09 -0.16 18.20
CA THR A 38 7.62 -1.24 17.38
C THR A 38 6.52 -1.78 16.48
N GLY A 39 6.88 -2.58 15.49
CA GLY A 39 5.87 -3.19 14.64
C GLY A 39 6.43 -3.91 13.43
N SER A 40 5.54 -4.26 12.55
CA SER A 40 5.87 -4.85 11.26
C SER A 40 4.93 -4.39 10.17
N VAL A 41 5.48 -4.31 8.96
CA VAL A 41 4.71 -4.21 7.73
C VAL A 41 4.48 -5.62 7.21
N LEU A 42 3.24 -5.94 6.90
CA LEU A 42 2.80 -7.23 6.38
C LEU A 42 2.20 -7.05 4.98
N SER A 43 2.29 -8.07 4.13
CA SER A 43 1.53 -8.14 2.87
C SER A 43 0.05 -8.44 3.12
N ASP A 44 -0.75 -8.34 2.08
CA ASP A 44 -2.12 -8.85 2.01
C ASP A 44 -2.23 -10.36 2.34
N GLU A 45 -1.22 -11.15 1.96
CA GLU A 45 -1.05 -12.55 2.32
C GLU A 45 -0.55 -12.77 3.76
N ASN A 46 -0.53 -11.72 4.59
CA ASN A 46 -0.07 -11.71 5.99
C ASN A 46 1.40 -12.15 6.16
N ARG A 47 2.23 -12.01 5.11
CA ARG A 47 3.67 -12.27 5.19
C ARG A 47 4.41 -11.03 5.65
N LYS A 48 5.41 -11.22 6.51
CA LYS A 48 6.21 -10.11 7.01
C LYS A 48 7.14 -9.55 5.93
N ILE A 49 6.95 -8.27 5.62
CA ILE A 49 7.74 -7.50 4.65
C ILE A 49 8.94 -6.88 5.36
N ALA A 50 8.70 -6.18 6.47
CA ALA A 50 9.74 -5.46 7.20
C ALA A 50 9.40 -5.30 8.68
N ASN A 51 10.44 -5.13 9.51
CA ASN A 51 10.28 -4.58 10.85
C ASN A 51 10.14 -3.06 10.76
N ILE A 52 9.44 -2.51 11.73
CA ILE A 52 9.30 -1.07 11.89
C ILE A 52 10.14 -0.64 13.08
N TYR A 53 10.97 0.38 12.85
CA TYR A 53 11.76 1.01 13.89
C TYR A 53 11.25 2.43 14.08
N GLY A 54 10.85 2.74 15.32
CA GLY A 54 10.44 4.09 15.67
C GLY A 54 11.64 5.01 15.83
N LEU A 55 11.67 6.09 15.04
CA LEU A 55 12.53 7.22 15.33
C LEU A 55 11.75 8.19 16.22
N MET A 56 11.67 7.91 17.52
CA MET A 56 11.28 8.93 18.50
C MET A 56 12.47 9.88 18.72
N HIS A 57 12.85 10.61 17.68
CA HIS A 57 13.84 11.67 17.77
C HIS A 57 13.11 13.00 18.05
N MET A 58 12.79 13.23 19.32
CA MET A 58 12.19 14.47 19.84
C MET A 58 13.23 15.22 20.69
N PRO A 59 14.27 15.81 20.07
CA PRO A 59 15.34 16.46 20.83
C PRO A 59 14.76 17.66 21.58
N ASN A 60 15.14 17.80 22.85
CA ASN A 60 14.69 18.88 23.75
C ASN A 60 13.19 18.86 24.11
N GLN A 61 12.50 17.73 23.95
CA GLN A 61 11.12 17.61 24.41
C GLN A 61 11.05 16.94 25.78
N THR A 62 10.52 17.65 26.76
CA THR A 62 10.20 17.09 28.08
C THR A 62 8.79 16.52 28.04
N PHE A 63 8.63 15.27 28.50
CA PHE A 63 7.34 14.66 28.70
C PHE A 63 7.04 14.60 30.19
N GLU A 64 5.88 15.13 30.58
CA GLU A 64 5.45 15.20 31.98
C GLU A 64 4.25 14.28 32.21
N LEU A 65 4.27 13.57 33.33
CA LEU A 65 3.09 12.84 33.84
C LEU A 65 2.54 13.58 35.04
N ALA A 66 1.26 13.92 34.99
CA ALA A 66 0.51 14.42 36.11
C ALA A 66 -0.17 13.25 36.83
N ALA A 67 -0.27 13.33 38.15
CA ALA A 67 -1.17 12.45 38.89
C ALA A 67 -2.64 12.88 38.65
N GLU A 68 -3.56 11.92 38.60
CA GLU A 68 -4.96 12.17 38.30
C GLU A 68 -5.63 13.02 39.40
N HIS A 69 -6.41 14.01 38.99
CA HIS A 69 -7.16 14.86 39.91
C HIS A 69 -8.63 14.95 39.47
N ARG A 70 -9.57 14.62 40.36
CA ARG A 70 -11.01 14.45 40.05
C ARG A 70 -11.68 15.66 39.38
N ARG A 71 -11.10 16.86 39.44
CA ARG A 71 -11.65 18.10 38.87
C ARG A 71 -10.99 18.54 37.56
N ARG A 72 -9.92 17.89 37.10
CA ARG A 72 -9.22 18.28 35.87
C ARG A 72 -9.99 17.75 34.66
N ARG A 73 -10.36 18.64 33.73
CA ARG A 73 -10.86 18.20 32.42
C ARG A 73 -9.71 17.57 31.65
N GLU A 74 -9.87 16.30 31.30
CA GLU A 74 -8.94 15.58 30.44
C GLU A 74 -9.03 16.14 29.02
N GLY A 75 -7.88 16.51 28.47
CA GLY A 75 -7.76 16.90 27.07
C GLY A 75 -6.98 15.84 26.29
N GLU A 76 -7.32 15.67 25.02
CA GLU A 76 -6.47 14.94 24.08
C GLU A 76 -5.42 15.89 23.49
N GLU A 77 -4.21 15.38 23.29
CA GLU A 77 -3.17 16.05 22.52
C GLU A 77 -2.85 15.22 21.27
N LYS A 78 -2.79 15.91 20.14
CA LYS A 78 -2.37 15.31 18.86
C LYS A 78 -0.84 15.26 18.82
N ARG A 79 -0.29 14.08 18.51
CA ARG A 79 1.14 13.82 18.37
C ARG A 79 1.40 13.16 17.02
N VAL A 80 2.60 13.41 16.49
CA VAL A 80 3.06 12.84 15.22
C VAL A 80 4.31 12.02 15.51
N ILE A 81 4.36 10.78 15.04
CA ILE A 81 5.55 9.92 15.07
C ILE A 81 5.96 9.55 13.66
N LYS A 82 7.26 9.33 13.49
CA LYS A 82 7.86 8.88 12.24
C LYS A 82 8.46 7.50 12.47
N LEU A 83 8.00 6.52 11.70
CA LEU A 83 8.50 5.15 11.76
C LEU A 83 9.09 4.76 10.41
N ILE A 84 10.20 4.03 10.42
CA ILE A 84 10.87 3.59 9.20
C ILE A 84 10.80 2.06 9.09
N ALA A 85 10.54 1.59 7.88
CA ALA A 85 10.65 0.19 7.51
C ALA A 85 11.62 0.03 6.33
N SER A 86 12.78 -0.56 6.57
CA SER A 86 13.78 -0.81 5.53
C SER A 86 13.38 -2.01 4.67
N LEU A 87 13.46 -1.82 3.36
CA LEU A 87 13.15 -2.79 2.32
C LEU A 87 14.45 -3.19 1.63
N ASN A 88 14.69 -4.49 1.52
CA ASN A 88 15.77 -5.01 0.69
C ASN A 88 15.24 -5.39 -0.70
N GLN A 89 16.15 -5.69 -1.63
CA GLN A 89 15.78 -6.03 -3.01
C GLN A 89 14.79 -7.20 -3.10
N LYS A 90 15.02 -8.27 -2.33
CA LYS A 90 14.14 -9.44 -2.31
C LYS A 90 12.70 -9.07 -1.88
N VAL A 91 12.57 -8.13 -0.96
CA VAL A 91 11.28 -7.63 -0.50
C VAL A 91 10.62 -6.77 -1.57
N LEU A 92 11.37 -5.92 -2.28
CA LEU A 92 10.86 -5.14 -3.41
C LEU A 92 10.36 -6.03 -4.54
N ASP A 93 11.13 -7.07 -4.91
CA ASP A 93 10.73 -8.04 -5.93
C ASP A 93 9.44 -8.79 -5.53
N TYR A 94 9.30 -9.10 -4.24
CA TYR A 94 8.08 -9.70 -3.70
C TYR A 94 6.89 -8.74 -3.76
N ILE A 95 7.08 -7.47 -3.38
CA ILE A 95 6.02 -6.44 -3.49
C ILE A 95 5.59 -6.27 -4.94
N GLU A 96 6.52 -6.23 -5.89
CA GLU A 96 6.21 -6.12 -7.31
C GLU A 96 5.41 -7.34 -7.82
N THR A 97 5.72 -8.53 -7.32
CA THR A 97 4.95 -9.75 -7.62
C THR A 97 3.52 -9.66 -7.11
N LEU A 98 3.30 -9.11 -5.92
CA LEU A 98 1.96 -8.88 -5.37
C LEU A 98 1.21 -7.82 -6.18
N ARG A 99 1.90 -6.73 -6.53
CA ARG A 99 1.36 -5.62 -7.32
C ARG A 99 0.80 -6.09 -8.66
N ILE A 100 1.49 -7.00 -9.35
CA ILE A 100 1.06 -7.54 -10.65
C ILE A 100 -0.23 -8.37 -10.53
N LYS A 101 -0.44 -9.04 -9.40
CA LYS A 101 -1.66 -9.81 -9.13
C LYS A 101 -2.84 -8.90 -8.78
N ASP A 102 -2.59 -7.69 -8.30
CA ASP A 102 -3.63 -6.70 -8.06
C ASP A 102 -4.08 -6.10 -9.39
N ARG A 103 -5.40 -6.17 -9.67
CA ARG A 103 -5.97 -5.68 -10.93
C ARG A 103 -5.70 -4.19 -11.19
N LYS A 104 -5.58 -3.38 -10.13
CA LYS A 104 -5.29 -1.95 -10.25
C LYS A 104 -3.78 -1.67 -10.21
N GLY A 105 -2.96 -2.67 -9.90
CA GLY A 105 -1.55 -2.49 -9.63
C GLY A 105 -1.27 -1.80 -8.30
N ASP A 106 -2.23 -1.79 -7.37
CA ASP A 106 -2.07 -1.17 -6.05
C ASP A 106 -1.19 -2.06 -5.15
N VAL A 107 -0.37 -1.45 -4.31
CA VAL A 107 0.40 -2.15 -3.28
C VAL A 107 -0.37 -2.11 -1.97
N ASN A 108 -0.93 -3.26 -1.61
CA ASN A 108 -1.74 -3.44 -0.39
C ASN A 108 -0.86 -3.95 0.76
N LEU A 109 -0.75 -3.16 1.82
CA LEU A 109 0.06 -3.46 3.00
C LEU A 109 -0.81 -3.42 4.26
N THR A 110 -0.41 -4.17 5.28
CA THR A 110 -0.96 -4.05 6.63
C THR A 110 0.13 -3.58 7.58
N LEU A 111 -0.16 -2.50 8.27
CA LEU A 111 0.70 -1.90 9.27
C LEU A 111 0.25 -2.42 10.65
N ASP A 112 1.07 -3.26 11.28
CA ASP A 112 0.82 -3.84 12.62
C ASP A 112 1.79 -3.19 13.62
N ILE A 113 1.28 -2.29 14.45
CA ILE A 113 2.08 -1.43 15.34
C ILE A 113 1.73 -1.71 16.79
N PHE A 114 2.76 -1.83 17.61
CA PHE A 114 2.70 -1.94 19.05
C PHE A 114 3.26 -0.67 19.68
N ILE A 115 2.46 -0.04 20.53
CA ILE A 115 2.83 1.19 21.24
C ILE A 115 2.78 0.91 22.74
N LYS A 116 3.91 1.11 23.41
CA LYS A 116 3.99 1.05 24.86
C LYS A 116 3.82 2.45 25.42
N LEU A 117 2.83 2.62 26.29
CA LEU A 117 2.57 3.84 27.01
C LEU A 117 2.95 3.69 28.47
N VAL A 118 3.53 4.73 29.03
CA VAL A 118 3.60 4.93 30.48
C VAL A 118 2.42 5.81 30.88
N VAL A 119 1.66 5.34 31.88
CA VAL A 119 0.53 6.07 32.46
C VAL A 119 0.67 6.14 33.97
N PRO A 120 0.24 7.25 34.60
CA PRO A 120 0.23 7.37 36.05
C PRO A 120 -0.88 6.50 36.63
N ASN A 121 -0.62 5.89 37.77
CA ASN A 121 -1.61 5.23 38.60
C ASN A 121 -1.74 5.94 39.96
N THR A 122 -1.54 7.26 39.93
CA THR A 122 -1.49 8.12 41.10
C THR A 122 -2.65 9.09 41.08
N MET A 123 -3.21 9.35 42.25
CA MET A 123 -4.20 10.37 42.49
C MET A 123 -3.64 11.48 43.37
N ILE A 124 -4.07 12.70 43.09
CA ILE A 124 -3.78 13.87 43.91
C ILE A 124 -4.97 14.16 44.81
N SER A 125 -4.71 14.14 46.12
CA SER A 125 -5.59 14.75 47.12
C SER A 125 -4.97 16.07 47.59
N PRO A 126 -5.65 17.21 47.41
CA PRO A 126 -5.16 18.48 47.92
C PRO A 126 -5.20 18.47 49.45
N LEU A 127 -4.10 18.89 50.08
CA LEU A 127 -4.09 19.24 51.49
C LEU A 127 -4.24 20.76 51.63
N THR A 128 -5.10 21.18 52.55
CA THR A 128 -5.27 22.59 52.88
C THR A 128 -4.55 22.92 54.17
N ILE A 129 -3.65 23.89 54.16
CA ILE A 129 -3.10 24.44 55.41
C ILE A 129 -4.20 25.30 56.03
N ALA A 130 -4.91 24.75 57.02
CA ALA A 130 -5.82 25.52 57.85
C ALA A 130 -5.02 26.26 58.95
N LYS A 131 -5.26 27.56 59.14
CA LYS A 131 -4.78 28.28 60.33
C LYS A 131 -5.60 27.81 61.53
N ILE A 132 -5.07 26.85 62.28
CA ILE A 132 -5.66 26.45 63.56
C ILE A 132 -5.19 27.46 64.62
N ASN A 133 -6.14 28.14 65.27
CA ASN A 133 -5.88 29.12 66.34
C ASN A 133 -5.61 28.46 67.72
N LEU A 134 -5.47 27.13 67.77
CA LEU A 134 -5.22 26.37 68.99
C LEU A 134 -3.74 25.93 69.04
N GLY A 135 -2.99 26.41 70.03
CA GLY A 135 -1.61 25.98 70.34
C GLY A 135 -0.48 26.72 69.61
N ARG A 136 -0.72 27.96 69.14
CA ARG A 136 0.25 28.75 68.35
C ARG A 136 1.62 28.92 69.02
N ASP A 137 1.62 29.09 70.34
CA ASP A 137 2.82 29.50 71.08
C ASP A 137 3.89 28.40 71.11
N GLU A 138 3.54 27.11 71.17
CA GLU A 138 4.54 26.02 71.19
C GLU A 138 5.08 25.65 69.80
N LEU A 139 4.30 25.87 68.74
CA LEU A 139 4.65 25.53 67.36
C LEU A 139 5.50 26.61 66.68
N GLU A 140 5.23 27.88 66.94
CA GLU A 140 6.02 29.01 66.42
C GLU A 140 7.46 28.98 66.95
N HIS A 141 7.67 28.60 68.22
CA HIS A 141 9.01 28.46 68.81
C HIS A 141 9.83 27.32 68.19
N GLN A 142 9.19 26.34 67.55
CA GLN A 142 9.87 25.21 66.89
C GLN A 142 9.94 25.35 65.37
N ASN A 143 9.43 26.45 64.80
CA ASN A 143 9.33 26.66 63.36
C ASN A 143 8.59 25.49 62.63
N LYS A 144 7.61 24.88 63.31
CA LYS A 144 6.85 23.73 62.80
C LYS A 144 5.45 24.18 62.40
N SER A 145 5.02 23.77 61.21
CA SER A 145 3.65 23.99 60.73
C SER A 145 2.78 22.76 61.00
N LEU A 146 1.54 22.98 61.45
CA LEU A 146 0.59 21.90 61.65
C LEU A 146 -0.13 21.62 60.32
N VAL A 147 -0.02 20.38 59.84
CA VAL A 147 -0.73 19.92 58.65
C VAL A 147 -2.10 19.42 59.08
N ALA A 148 -3.12 20.22 58.84
CA ALA A 148 -4.51 19.81 59.01
C ALA A 148 -5.05 19.27 57.68
N TYR A 149 -5.76 18.15 57.71
CA TYR A 149 -6.47 17.62 56.55
C TYR A 149 -7.97 17.80 56.79
N GLU A 150 -8.58 18.71 56.04
CA GLU A 150 -10.03 18.82 55.95
C GLU A 150 -10.44 18.60 54.50
N HIS A 151 -11.13 17.48 54.24
CA HIS A 151 -11.72 17.20 52.94
C HIS A 151 -13.10 17.89 52.87
N SER A 152 -13.13 19.18 52.55
CA SER A 152 -14.39 19.87 52.23
C SER A 152 -14.31 20.51 50.84
N GLY A 153 -15.37 20.35 50.05
CA GLY A 153 -15.42 20.79 48.65
C GLY A 153 -15.49 22.31 48.45
N GLU A 154 -15.62 23.06 49.55
CA GLU A 154 -15.95 24.50 49.62
C GLU A 154 -14.77 25.39 50.06
N VAL A 155 -13.63 24.80 50.44
CA VAL A 155 -12.47 25.56 50.92
C VAL A 155 -11.50 25.85 49.78
N THR A 156 -11.17 27.14 49.61
CA THR A 156 -10.09 27.63 48.71
C THR A 156 -8.85 27.99 49.53
N PRO A 157 -7.76 27.20 49.49
CA PRO A 157 -6.55 27.48 50.26
C PRO A 157 -5.85 28.77 49.82
N SER A 158 -5.21 29.47 50.75
CA SER A 158 -4.28 30.59 50.45
C SER A 158 -2.87 30.12 50.06
N TYR A 159 -2.56 28.83 50.24
CA TYR A 159 -1.27 28.20 49.91
C TYR A 159 -1.51 26.91 49.13
N ASN A 160 -0.77 26.72 48.03
CA ASN A 160 -0.96 25.67 47.03
C ASN A 160 0.21 24.68 46.95
N ASN A 161 0.95 24.52 48.05
CA ASN A 161 2.28 23.89 48.05
C ASN A 161 2.36 22.48 48.66
N MET A 162 1.24 21.79 48.89
CA MET A 162 1.27 20.40 49.38
C MET A 162 0.31 19.49 48.61
N TRP A 163 0.89 18.59 47.82
CA TRP A 163 0.17 17.54 47.10
C TRP A 163 0.47 16.19 47.77
N ILE A 164 -0.55 15.50 48.31
CA ILE A 164 -0.39 14.09 48.64
C ILE A 164 -0.56 13.29 47.36
N LEU A 165 0.48 12.56 46.99
CA LEU A 165 0.43 11.53 45.96
C LEU A 165 0.08 10.19 46.62
N SER A 166 -1.03 9.59 46.19
CA SER A 166 -1.41 8.23 46.59
C SER A 166 -1.59 7.40 45.33
N GLY A 167 -1.05 6.18 45.29
CA GLY A 167 -1.45 5.23 44.26
C GLY A 167 -2.87 4.78 44.58
N ASP A 168 -3.80 4.89 43.63
CA ASP A 168 -5.25 4.69 43.80
C ASP A 168 -5.60 3.40 44.57
N GLY A 169 -5.60 3.46 45.91
CA GLY A 169 -5.70 2.30 46.81
C GLY A 169 -4.56 1.26 46.71
N SER A 170 -3.43 1.58 46.07
CA SER A 170 -2.38 0.62 45.68
C SER A 170 -0.96 1.21 45.81
N PRO A 171 0.09 0.39 46.10
CA PRO A 171 1.48 0.85 46.06
C PRO A 171 2.02 1.06 44.63
N ILE A 172 1.21 0.85 43.60
CA ILE A 172 1.60 1.01 42.19
C ILE A 172 1.40 2.46 41.76
N PHE A 173 2.48 3.16 41.41
CA PHE A 173 2.46 4.58 41.00
C PHE A 173 2.41 4.78 39.48
N ILE A 174 2.88 3.80 38.71
CA ILE A 174 3.03 3.87 37.26
C ILE A 174 2.59 2.53 36.67
N LYS A 175 1.88 2.57 35.54
CA LYS A 175 1.54 1.40 34.74
C LYS A 175 2.14 1.53 33.34
N ILE A 176 2.51 0.40 32.76
CA ILE A 176 2.84 0.29 31.34
C ILE A 176 1.65 -0.38 30.65
N ILE A 177 1.14 0.23 29.60
CA ILE A 177 0.03 -0.29 28.82
C ILE A 177 0.49 -0.45 27.37
N ASP A 178 0.23 -1.62 26.81
CA ASP A 178 0.52 -1.93 25.42
C ASP A 178 -0.76 -1.76 24.58
N TYR A 179 -0.65 -1.01 23.49
CA TYR A 179 -1.67 -0.89 22.46
C TYR A 179 -1.19 -1.55 21.17
N ASN A 180 -2.08 -2.32 20.52
CA ASN A 180 -1.86 -2.79 19.16
C ASN A 180 -2.83 -2.08 18.20
N PHE A 181 -2.29 -1.56 17.11
CA PHE A 181 -3.06 -1.03 15.99
C PHE A 181 -2.73 -1.79 14.71
N LYS A 182 -3.78 -2.26 14.02
CA LYS A 182 -3.68 -2.84 12.68
C LYS A 182 -4.43 -1.96 11.68
N ASN A 183 -3.72 -1.43 10.71
CA ASN A 183 -4.29 -0.56 9.69
C ASN A 183 -3.88 -1.04 8.29
N GLN A 184 -4.85 -1.11 7.38
CA GLN A 184 -4.57 -1.34 5.97
C GLN A 184 -4.08 -0.05 5.33
N ILE A 185 -3.01 -0.16 4.55
CA ILE A 185 -2.37 0.92 3.81
C ILE A 185 -2.35 0.52 2.34
N VAL A 186 -2.83 1.40 1.47
CA VAL A 186 -2.84 1.19 0.02
C VAL A 186 -1.98 2.27 -0.61
N ILE A 187 -0.90 1.86 -1.27
CA ILE A 187 -0.13 2.73 -2.15
C ILE A 187 -0.66 2.52 -3.56
N ARG A 188 -1.17 3.57 -4.20
CA ARG A 188 -1.77 3.46 -5.54
C ARG A 188 -0.72 3.08 -6.57
N SER A 189 -1.12 2.39 -7.63
CA SER A 189 -0.19 2.03 -8.71
C SER A 189 0.53 3.24 -9.31
N SER A 190 -0.17 4.38 -9.47
CA SER A 190 0.42 5.62 -9.97
C SER A 190 1.54 6.09 -9.06
N ASP A 191 1.27 6.17 -7.76
CA ASP A 191 2.19 6.68 -6.76
C ASP A 191 3.38 5.73 -6.68
N TRP A 192 3.14 4.41 -6.64
CA TRP A 192 4.20 3.41 -6.65
C TRP A 192 5.16 3.59 -7.83
N ILE A 193 4.62 3.73 -9.04
CA ILE A 193 5.40 3.86 -10.27
C ILE A 193 6.16 5.20 -10.35
N HIS A 194 5.52 6.31 -9.96
CA HIS A 194 6.04 7.66 -10.19
C HIS A 194 6.81 8.23 -8.99
N ASP A 195 6.44 7.85 -7.77
CA ASP A 195 7.01 8.41 -6.54
C ASP A 195 7.94 7.40 -5.85
N TYR A 196 7.62 6.11 -5.83
CA TYR A 196 8.40 5.11 -5.07
C TYR A 196 9.50 4.46 -5.91
N CYS A 197 9.17 3.89 -7.06
CA CYS A 197 10.12 3.18 -7.91
C CYS A 197 11.35 4.01 -8.31
N PRO A 198 11.25 5.31 -8.64
CA PRO A 198 12.42 6.12 -8.97
C PRO A 198 13.37 6.30 -7.77
N ILE A 199 12.83 6.41 -6.56
CA ILE A 199 13.62 6.53 -5.33
C ILE A 199 14.29 5.20 -4.98
N TYR A 200 13.58 4.08 -5.15
CA TYR A 200 14.11 2.74 -4.89
C TYR A 200 15.03 2.20 -5.98
N GLN A 201 15.16 2.93 -7.10
CA GLN A 201 15.95 2.53 -8.26
C GLN A 201 15.54 1.16 -8.83
N THR A 202 14.27 0.78 -8.65
CA THR A 202 13.71 -0.49 -9.15
C THR A 202 13.39 -0.46 -10.63
N GLY A 203 13.54 0.69 -11.28
CA GLY A 203 13.38 0.85 -12.72
C GLY A 203 12.75 2.19 -13.10
N ARG A 204 12.71 2.44 -14.41
CA ARG A 204 11.86 3.48 -15.01
C ARG A 204 10.72 2.78 -15.74
N PHE A 205 9.51 3.27 -15.54
CA PHE A 205 8.32 2.68 -16.12
C PHE A 205 7.73 3.65 -17.14
N SER A 206 7.32 3.11 -18.28
CA SER A 206 6.48 3.82 -19.25
C SER A 206 5.09 3.21 -19.18
N VAL A 207 4.09 4.05 -18.90
CA VAL A 207 2.68 3.63 -18.88
C VAL A 207 2.10 3.89 -20.26
N PHE A 208 1.54 2.84 -20.86
CA PHE A 208 0.77 2.93 -22.11
C PHE A 208 -0.69 2.66 -21.78
N GLU A 209 -1.56 3.60 -22.14
CA GLU A 209 -3.00 3.41 -22.06
C GLU A 209 -3.51 2.86 -23.38
N TYR A 210 -4.17 1.70 -23.32
CA TYR A 210 -4.77 1.05 -24.47
C TYR A 210 -6.28 1.04 -24.33
N LEU A 211 -6.98 1.56 -25.34
CA LEU A 211 -8.44 1.43 -25.44
C LEU A 211 -8.76 0.11 -26.12
N LEU A 212 -8.99 -0.93 -25.32
CA LEU A 212 -9.59 -2.17 -25.81
C LEU A 212 -11.07 -1.93 -26.11
N PRO A 213 -11.54 -2.20 -27.33
CA PRO A 213 -12.97 -2.26 -27.58
C PRO A 213 -13.55 -3.43 -26.79
N ASP A 214 -14.60 -3.19 -25.99
CA ASP A 214 -15.30 -4.27 -25.26
C ASP A 214 -16.04 -5.21 -26.20
N TYR A 215 -16.56 -4.63 -27.29
CA TYR A 215 -17.31 -5.27 -28.35
C TYR A 215 -17.29 -4.37 -29.58
N ILE A 216 -17.31 -4.97 -30.75
CA ILE A 216 -17.43 -4.30 -32.04
C ILE A 216 -18.79 -4.66 -32.63
N GLU A 217 -19.63 -3.63 -32.82
CA GLU A 217 -20.94 -3.77 -33.46
C GLU A 217 -20.80 -4.05 -34.96
N GLY A 218 -21.57 -5.03 -35.43
CA GLY A 218 -21.60 -5.48 -36.82
C GLY A 218 -21.92 -6.97 -36.89
N SER A 219 -22.23 -7.45 -38.09
CA SER A 219 -22.51 -8.87 -38.36
C SER A 219 -21.64 -9.39 -39.51
N GLY A 220 -20.49 -8.75 -39.76
CA GLY A 220 -19.54 -9.21 -40.76
C GLY A 220 -18.52 -10.18 -40.15
N SER A 221 -17.90 -10.98 -41.03
CA SER A 221 -16.85 -11.96 -40.66
C SER A 221 -15.71 -11.30 -39.89
N ILE A 222 -15.32 -10.07 -40.25
CA ILE A 222 -14.24 -9.35 -39.57
C ILE A 222 -14.63 -8.90 -38.15
N GLU A 223 -15.87 -8.45 -37.93
CA GLU A 223 -16.35 -8.04 -36.61
C GLU A 223 -16.44 -9.24 -35.65
N GLU A 224 -16.95 -10.38 -36.11
CA GLU A 224 -17.01 -11.62 -35.32
C GLU A 224 -15.61 -12.06 -34.88
N ARG A 225 -14.65 -12.09 -35.80
CA ARG A 225 -13.24 -12.46 -35.51
C ARG A 225 -12.55 -11.49 -34.56
N LEU A 226 -12.81 -10.19 -34.71
CA LEU A 226 -12.25 -9.21 -33.78
C LEU A 226 -12.85 -9.39 -32.38
N ASN A 227 -14.16 -9.66 -32.27
CA ASN A 227 -14.81 -9.96 -30.99
C ASN A 227 -14.25 -11.24 -30.34
N GLU A 228 -13.98 -12.29 -31.12
CA GLU A 228 -13.30 -13.49 -30.62
C GLU A 228 -11.85 -13.20 -30.18
N SER A 229 -11.13 -12.35 -30.93
CA SER A 229 -9.79 -11.92 -30.58
C SER A 229 -9.78 -11.08 -29.29
N ILE A 230 -10.76 -10.19 -29.10
CA ILE A 230 -10.96 -9.42 -27.86
C ILE A 230 -11.19 -10.37 -26.68
N ASN A 231 -12.00 -11.42 -26.85
CA ASN A 231 -12.20 -12.42 -25.81
C ASN A 231 -10.92 -13.22 -25.51
N ALA A 232 -10.08 -13.49 -26.50
CA ALA A 232 -8.76 -14.09 -26.28
C ALA A 232 -7.84 -13.16 -25.47
N ILE A 233 -7.85 -11.84 -25.73
CA ILE A 233 -7.11 -10.87 -24.92
C ILE A 233 -7.57 -10.87 -23.46
N LYS A 234 -8.88 -10.95 -23.20
CA LYS A 234 -9.40 -11.05 -21.82
C LYS A 234 -8.85 -12.29 -21.09
N LYS A 235 -8.76 -13.44 -21.77
CA LYS A 235 -8.13 -14.65 -21.21
C LYS A 235 -6.63 -14.46 -20.96
N MET A 236 -5.92 -13.84 -21.91
CA MET A 236 -4.51 -13.50 -21.73
C MET A 236 -4.32 -12.59 -20.50
N GLU A 237 -5.18 -11.60 -20.29
CA GLU A 237 -5.15 -10.71 -19.11
C GLU A 237 -5.34 -11.50 -17.81
N GLU A 238 -6.32 -12.40 -17.76
CA GLU A 238 -6.54 -13.29 -16.60
C GLU A 238 -5.33 -14.18 -16.30
N SER A 239 -4.68 -14.73 -17.33
CA SER A 239 -3.47 -15.53 -17.20
C SER A 239 -2.29 -14.67 -16.71
N LEU A 240 -2.16 -13.43 -17.20
CA LEU A 240 -1.14 -12.47 -16.79
C LEU A 240 -1.29 -12.09 -15.30
N ILE A 241 -2.53 -11.79 -14.85
CA ILE A 241 -2.83 -11.48 -13.44
C ILE A 241 -2.50 -12.65 -12.51
N ARG A 242 -2.73 -13.89 -12.97
CA ARG A 242 -2.43 -15.11 -12.19
C ARG A 242 -0.95 -15.49 -12.18
N GLY A 243 -0.13 -14.85 -13.00
CA GLY A 243 1.28 -15.23 -13.18
C GLY A 243 1.50 -16.47 -14.05
N ASP A 244 0.49 -16.87 -14.82
CA ASP A 244 0.60 -17.99 -15.77
C ASP A 244 1.15 -17.49 -17.12
N TRP A 245 2.48 -17.34 -17.18
CA TRP A 245 3.17 -16.79 -18.36
C TRP A 245 3.00 -17.68 -19.60
N ASN A 246 2.97 -19.00 -19.43
CA ASN A 246 2.71 -19.92 -20.53
C ASN A 246 1.28 -19.73 -21.04
N GLY A 247 0.30 -19.68 -20.14
CA GLY A 247 -1.10 -19.43 -20.48
C GLY A 247 -1.30 -18.17 -21.34
N VAL A 248 -0.60 -17.07 -21.03
CA VAL A 248 -0.63 -15.84 -21.87
C VAL A 248 -0.22 -16.14 -23.32
N ILE A 249 0.88 -16.88 -23.51
CA ILE A 249 1.37 -17.19 -24.86
C ILE A 249 0.44 -18.18 -25.56
N GLU A 250 -0.11 -19.17 -24.86
CA GLU A 250 -1.06 -20.12 -25.41
C GLU A 250 -2.35 -19.44 -25.88
N ASP A 251 -2.93 -18.58 -25.05
CA ASP A 251 -4.15 -17.82 -25.34
C ASP A 251 -3.96 -16.86 -26.54
N SER A 252 -2.75 -16.30 -26.72
CA SER A 252 -2.41 -15.42 -27.86
C SER A 252 -2.57 -16.09 -29.23
N ARG A 253 -2.48 -17.43 -29.29
CA ARG A 253 -2.56 -18.17 -30.55
C ARG A 253 -3.86 -17.88 -31.30
N VAL A 254 -4.97 -17.76 -30.56
CA VAL A 254 -6.30 -17.50 -31.12
C VAL A 254 -6.30 -16.16 -31.86
N VAL A 255 -5.67 -15.13 -31.27
CA VAL A 255 -5.53 -13.81 -31.91
C VAL A 255 -4.82 -13.94 -33.26
N TRP A 256 -3.69 -14.64 -33.30
CA TRP A 256 -2.92 -14.79 -34.54
C TRP A 256 -3.62 -15.65 -35.59
N GLU A 257 -4.38 -16.66 -35.15
CA GLU A 257 -5.15 -17.53 -36.01
C GLU A 257 -6.27 -16.77 -36.73
N LEU A 258 -7.00 -15.94 -35.99
CA LEU A 258 -8.14 -15.19 -36.50
C LEU A 258 -7.73 -14.06 -37.47
N LEU A 259 -6.52 -13.52 -37.30
CA LEU A 259 -6.03 -12.37 -38.05
C LEU A 259 -5.14 -12.71 -39.25
N ARG A 260 -4.48 -13.88 -39.26
CA ARG A 260 -3.60 -14.27 -40.39
C ARG A 260 -4.39 -14.64 -41.65
N ASN A 261 -3.83 -14.34 -42.82
CA ASN A 261 -4.32 -14.78 -44.14
C ASN A 261 -5.79 -14.44 -44.42
N GLN A 262 -6.23 -13.21 -44.09
CA GLN A 262 -7.59 -12.77 -44.35
C GLN A 262 -7.61 -11.67 -45.42
N ASP A 263 -8.28 -11.96 -46.54
CA ASP A 263 -8.46 -11.01 -47.64
C ASP A 263 -9.25 -9.76 -47.17
N GLU A 264 -10.18 -9.93 -46.23
CA GLU A 264 -10.94 -8.82 -45.63
C GLU A 264 -10.03 -7.83 -44.87
N ILE A 265 -9.03 -8.33 -44.15
CA ILE A 265 -8.05 -7.48 -43.44
C ILE A 265 -7.13 -6.81 -44.46
N LYS A 266 -6.75 -7.54 -45.53
CA LYS A 266 -5.97 -6.98 -46.63
C LYS A 266 -6.68 -5.80 -47.27
N ASP A 267 -7.95 -5.96 -47.62
CA ASP A 267 -8.76 -4.93 -48.25
C ASP A 267 -8.98 -3.74 -47.32
N LEU A 268 -9.21 -3.99 -46.02
CA LEU A 268 -9.30 -2.94 -45.01
C LEU A 268 -8.01 -2.11 -44.95
N LEU A 269 -6.84 -2.76 -44.87
CA LEU A 269 -5.56 -2.07 -44.77
C LEU A 269 -5.20 -1.33 -46.05
N LYS A 270 -5.52 -1.89 -47.23
CA LYS A 270 -5.37 -1.22 -48.52
C LYS A 270 -6.22 0.04 -48.63
N ARG A 271 -7.49 -0.03 -48.22
CA ARG A 271 -8.39 1.13 -48.16
C ARG A 271 -7.87 2.21 -47.21
N ASP A 272 -7.11 1.80 -46.20
CA ASP A 272 -6.44 2.70 -45.26
C ASP A 272 -5.14 3.32 -45.81
N GLY A 273 -4.64 2.83 -46.95
CA GLY A 273 -3.44 3.33 -47.63
C GLY A 273 -2.21 2.42 -47.53
N TYR A 274 -2.34 1.17 -47.05
CA TYR A 274 -1.22 0.23 -47.04
C TYR A 274 -0.92 -0.24 -48.47
N THR A 275 0.37 -0.35 -48.79
CA THR A 275 0.81 -0.98 -50.04
C THR A 275 0.72 -2.50 -49.93
N GLU A 276 0.67 -3.19 -51.07
CA GLU A 276 0.69 -4.66 -51.12
C GLU A 276 1.90 -5.25 -50.36
N PRO A 277 3.15 -4.79 -50.56
CA PRO A 277 4.29 -5.35 -49.84
C PRO A 277 4.20 -5.13 -48.33
N ALA A 278 3.71 -3.96 -47.88
CA ALA A 278 3.55 -3.68 -46.45
C ALA A 278 2.51 -4.60 -45.79
N PHE A 279 1.45 -4.98 -46.51
CA PHE A 279 0.50 -5.97 -46.03
C PHE A 279 1.14 -7.37 -45.95
N ASP A 280 1.87 -7.78 -46.98
CA ASP A 280 2.49 -9.10 -47.03
C ASP A 280 3.49 -9.29 -45.88
N ASP A 281 4.31 -8.27 -45.59
CA ASP A 281 5.25 -8.28 -44.46
C ASP A 281 4.53 -8.36 -43.10
N LEU A 282 3.45 -7.60 -42.91
CA LEU A 282 2.65 -7.66 -41.70
C LEU A 282 1.98 -9.03 -41.53
N ASN A 283 1.42 -9.59 -42.60
CA ASN A 283 0.79 -10.90 -42.58
C ASN A 283 1.81 -12.01 -42.29
N GLU A 284 3.04 -11.91 -42.82
CA GLU A 284 4.12 -12.83 -42.48
C GLU A 284 4.51 -12.73 -41.00
N CYS A 285 4.56 -11.52 -40.43
CA CYS A 285 4.75 -11.33 -38.99
C CYS A 285 3.66 -12.06 -38.16
N LEU A 286 2.38 -11.88 -38.51
CA LEU A 286 1.27 -12.57 -37.82
C LEU A 286 1.39 -14.10 -37.92
N LYS A 287 1.81 -14.64 -39.08
CA LYS A 287 2.09 -16.08 -39.22
C LYS A 287 3.23 -16.52 -38.30
N LYS A 288 4.32 -15.76 -38.22
CA LYS A 288 5.46 -16.10 -37.37
C LYS A 288 5.10 -16.04 -35.88
N LEU A 289 4.24 -15.12 -35.48
CA LEU A 289 3.68 -15.07 -34.13
C LEU A 289 2.78 -16.28 -33.84
N PHE A 290 1.92 -16.68 -34.78
CA PHE A 290 1.14 -17.92 -34.65
C PHE A 290 2.05 -19.15 -34.49
N GLU A 291 3.09 -19.27 -35.32
CA GLU A 291 4.06 -20.37 -35.26
C GLU A 291 4.84 -20.36 -33.94
N PHE A 292 5.19 -19.18 -33.44
CA PHE A 292 5.85 -19.00 -32.15
C PHE A 292 4.95 -19.48 -31.01
N SER A 293 3.74 -18.95 -30.87
CA SER A 293 2.80 -19.34 -29.82
C SER A 293 2.46 -20.84 -29.87
N SER A 294 2.38 -21.42 -31.07
CA SER A 294 2.11 -22.85 -31.25
C SER A 294 3.20 -23.77 -30.66
N LYS A 295 4.45 -23.30 -30.55
CA LYS A 295 5.55 -24.09 -29.95
C LYS A 295 5.42 -24.27 -28.45
N PHE A 296 4.63 -23.43 -27.77
CA PHE A 296 4.37 -23.57 -26.32
C PHE A 296 3.33 -24.65 -26.02
N ILE A 297 2.44 -24.93 -26.97
CA ILE A 297 1.35 -25.91 -26.82
C ILE A 297 1.79 -27.32 -27.25
N HIS A 298 2.57 -27.42 -28.33
CA HIS A 298 2.86 -28.70 -28.97
C HIS A 298 4.08 -29.40 -28.37
N ARG A 299 3.84 -30.48 -27.62
CA ARG A 299 4.89 -31.39 -27.12
C ARG A 299 5.53 -32.26 -28.19
N LEU A 300 4.97 -32.31 -29.40
CA LEU A 300 5.46 -33.12 -30.50
C LEU A 300 5.78 -32.21 -31.69
N ASP A 301 6.88 -32.49 -32.37
CA ASP A 301 7.24 -31.85 -33.64
C ASP A 301 6.09 -31.98 -34.67
N LYS A 302 6.06 -31.15 -35.72
CA LYS A 302 5.07 -31.18 -36.82
C LYS A 302 4.90 -32.59 -37.42
N GLU A 303 5.95 -33.41 -37.41
CA GLU A 303 5.93 -34.81 -37.86
C GLU A 303 5.48 -35.84 -36.80
N LYS A 304 5.15 -35.41 -35.58
CA LYS A 304 4.80 -36.25 -34.40
C LYS A 304 5.85 -37.29 -33.97
N LYS A 305 7.09 -37.18 -34.45
CA LYS A 305 8.17 -38.17 -34.22
C LYS A 305 9.08 -37.87 -33.04
N LYS A 306 9.16 -36.61 -32.60
CA LYS A 306 10.06 -36.17 -31.53
C LYS A 306 9.33 -35.32 -30.51
N THR A 307 9.58 -35.60 -29.23
CA THR A 307 9.11 -34.76 -28.14
C THR A 307 9.92 -33.47 -28.12
N MET A 308 9.26 -32.33 -28.28
CA MET A 308 9.90 -31.03 -28.14
C MET A 308 10.16 -30.73 -26.67
N PRO A 309 11.30 -30.08 -26.33
CA PRO A 309 11.55 -29.62 -24.97
C PRO A 309 10.47 -28.63 -24.55
N GLU A 310 10.04 -28.73 -23.29
CA GLU A 310 9.09 -27.80 -22.69
C GLU A 310 9.69 -26.40 -22.65
N ILE A 311 9.03 -25.44 -23.30
CA ILE A 311 9.42 -24.04 -23.26
C ILE A 311 8.70 -23.40 -22.07
N ARG A 312 9.47 -22.79 -21.18
CA ARG A 312 8.93 -22.00 -20.05
C ARG A 312 9.04 -20.53 -20.39
N ALA A 313 7.88 -19.88 -20.52
CA ALA A 313 7.81 -18.44 -20.72
C ALA A 313 8.26 -17.72 -19.45
N SER A 314 9.04 -16.67 -19.64
CA SER A 314 9.32 -15.68 -18.62
C SER A 314 8.24 -14.59 -18.60
N LYS A 315 8.30 -13.73 -17.57
CA LYS A 315 7.42 -12.57 -17.44
C LYS A 315 7.54 -11.67 -18.68
N GLU A 316 8.77 -11.42 -19.11
CA GLU A 316 9.12 -10.55 -20.24
C GLU A 316 8.51 -11.06 -21.56
N ASP A 317 8.54 -12.37 -21.78
CA ASP A 317 7.93 -13.00 -22.96
C ASP A 317 6.41 -12.78 -23.00
N ALA A 318 5.74 -12.99 -21.85
CA ALA A 318 4.31 -12.81 -21.73
C ALA A 318 3.89 -11.34 -21.95
N TYR A 319 4.61 -10.38 -21.38
CA TYR A 319 4.33 -8.96 -21.60
C TYR A 319 4.51 -8.54 -23.06
N LEU A 320 5.56 -9.02 -23.73
CA LEU A 320 5.78 -8.74 -25.14
C LEU A 320 4.59 -9.24 -25.98
N ILE A 321 4.21 -10.51 -25.81
CA ILE A 321 3.14 -11.11 -26.60
C ILE A 321 1.79 -10.47 -26.30
N TYR A 322 1.49 -10.18 -25.05
CA TYR A 322 0.27 -9.46 -24.66
C TYR A 322 0.20 -8.06 -25.29
N ALA A 323 1.27 -7.28 -25.17
CA ALA A 323 1.32 -5.93 -25.74
C ALA A 323 1.17 -5.95 -27.26
N VAL A 324 1.87 -6.85 -27.97
CA VAL A 324 1.75 -6.95 -29.44
C VAL A 324 0.33 -7.38 -29.84
N SER A 325 -0.28 -8.36 -29.14
CA SER A 325 -1.64 -8.83 -29.43
C SER A 325 -2.66 -7.71 -29.29
N MET A 326 -2.57 -6.97 -28.20
CA MET A 326 -3.43 -5.82 -27.92
C MET A 326 -3.27 -4.71 -28.97
N ASN A 327 -2.03 -4.37 -29.33
CA ASN A 327 -1.76 -3.31 -30.30
C ASN A 327 -2.26 -3.68 -31.71
N ILE A 328 -2.12 -4.94 -32.13
CA ILE A 328 -2.62 -5.39 -33.42
C ILE A 328 -4.15 -5.32 -33.48
N ILE A 329 -4.85 -5.80 -32.45
CA ILE A 329 -6.32 -5.72 -32.39
C ILE A 329 -6.78 -4.25 -32.40
N ASN A 330 -6.13 -3.39 -31.62
CA ASN A 330 -6.46 -1.96 -31.59
C ASN A 330 -6.22 -1.30 -32.95
N LEU A 331 -5.11 -1.63 -33.62
CA LEU A 331 -4.79 -1.12 -34.95
C LEU A 331 -5.90 -1.47 -35.96
N ILE A 332 -6.29 -2.73 -36.04
CA ILE A 332 -7.31 -3.20 -37.00
C ILE A 332 -8.68 -2.60 -36.64
N SER A 333 -9.08 -2.67 -35.36
CA SER A 333 -10.37 -2.17 -34.88
C SER A 333 -10.55 -0.68 -35.14
N LYS A 334 -9.51 0.14 -34.86
CA LYS A 334 -9.56 1.60 -35.11
C LYS A 334 -9.63 1.93 -36.59
N LYS A 335 -8.90 1.21 -37.45
CA LYS A 335 -8.98 1.40 -38.90
C LYS A 335 -10.36 1.04 -39.45
N MET A 336 -10.93 -0.07 -38.98
CA MET A 336 -12.28 -0.50 -39.35
C MET A 336 -13.34 0.53 -38.94
N GLN A 337 -13.34 0.97 -37.68
CA GLN A 337 -14.26 2.02 -37.20
C GLN A 337 -14.13 3.29 -38.05
N ARG A 338 -12.90 3.75 -38.30
CA ARG A 338 -12.64 4.97 -39.09
C ARG A 338 -13.14 4.86 -40.53
N LEU A 339 -13.01 3.70 -41.15
CA LEU A 339 -13.39 3.50 -42.55
C LEU A 339 -14.88 3.18 -42.74
N ASN A 340 -15.53 2.58 -41.75
CA ASN A 340 -16.99 2.39 -41.74
C ASN A 340 -17.72 3.72 -41.50
N LEU A 341 -17.18 4.62 -40.65
CA LEU A 341 -17.71 5.97 -40.45
C LEU A 341 -17.59 6.88 -41.69
N LYS A 342 -16.80 6.51 -42.70
CA LYS A 342 -16.71 7.26 -43.98
C LYS A 342 -17.75 6.82 -45.02
N ILE A 343 -18.54 5.78 -44.73
CA ILE A 343 -19.57 5.24 -45.63
C ILE A 343 -20.98 5.68 -45.18
N SER A 344 -21.13 6.16 -43.95
CA SER A 344 -22.31 6.90 -43.45
C SER A 344 -22.19 8.38 -43.73
#